data_AF-A0A480A6A9-F1
#
_entry.id   AF-A0A480A6A9-F1
#
_cell.length_a   1.000
_cell.length_b   1.000
_cell.length_c   1.000
_cell.angle_alpha   90.00
_cell.angle_beta   90.00
_cell.angle_gamma   90.00
#
_symmetry.space_group_name_H-M   'P 1'
#
loop_
_entity.id
_entity.type
_entity.pdbx_description
1 polymer ?
#
loop_
_entity_poly.entity_id
_entity_poly.type
_entity_poly.pdbx_seq_one_letter_code
_entity_poly.pdbx_strand_id
1 'polypeptide(L)' 'MQQLIIQVADKEKAEMLLKIISALDFVKSVEVVEDNNNIADSEQDFFDLAGIWENRDISTQSIRQEAWRTENK' A
#
# COMPACT_ATOMS: atom_id res chain seq x y z
N MET A 1 -11.77 -33.40 -5.82
CA MET A 1 -10.50 -32.95 -5.18
C MET A 1 -10.88 -31.86 -4.18
N GLN A 2 -10.19 -31.80 -3.04
CA GLN A 2 -10.50 -30.85 -1.97
C GLN A 2 -9.29 -29.95 -1.74
N GLN A 3 -9.52 -28.67 -1.51
CA GLN A 3 -8.49 -27.65 -1.29
C GLN A 3 -8.60 -27.13 0.14
N LEU A 4 -7.47 -27.08 0.84
CA LEU A 4 -7.34 -26.53 2.18
C LEU A 4 -6.47 -25.27 2.12
N ILE A 5 -6.97 -24.15 2.64
CA ILE A 5 -6.22 -22.89 2.75
C ILE A 5 -5.97 -22.64 4.23
N ILE A 6 -4.70 -22.49 4.61
CA ILE A 6 -4.29 -22.26 6.00
C ILE A 6 -3.61 -20.90 6.06
N GLN A 7 -4.18 -19.98 6.84
CA GLN A 7 -3.54 -18.70 7.14
C GLN A 7 -2.70 -18.86 8.40
N VAL A 8 -1.41 -18.59 8.30
CA VAL A 8 -0.46 -18.68 9.42
C VAL A 8 0.10 -17.28 9.68
N ALA A 9 -0.08 -16.77 10.89
CA ALA A 9 0.36 -15.43 11.27
C ALA A 9 1.89 -15.33 11.51
N ASP A 10 2.53 -16.45 11.81
CA ASP A 10 3.94 -16.53 12.19
C ASP A 10 4.74 -17.19 11.06
N LYS A 11 5.62 -16.42 10.41
CA LYS A 11 6.41 -16.88 9.26
C LYS A 11 7.33 -18.05 9.60
N GLU A 12 7.97 -18.05 10.77
CA GLU A 12 8.88 -19.13 11.16
C GLU A 12 8.12 -20.45 11.36
N LYS A 13 6.92 -20.37 11.95
CA LYS A 13 6.05 -21.55 12.12
C LYS A 13 5.45 -22.02 10.80
N ALA A 14 5.25 -21.13 9.83
CA ALA A 14 4.72 -21.48 8.52
C ALA A 14 5.67 -22.42 7.76
N GLU A 15 6.99 -22.19 7.83
CA GLU A 15 7.99 -23.09 7.22
C GLU A 15 7.96 -24.49 7.83
N MET A 16 7.83 -24.58 9.16
CA MET A 16 7.72 -25.86 9.85
C MET A 16 6.47 -26.63 9.41
N LEU A 17 5.33 -25.92 9.34
CA LEU A 17 4.04 -26.49 8.94
C LEU A 17 4.08 -26.98 7.48
N LEU A 18 4.72 -26.21 6.59
CA LEU A 18 4.95 -26.60 5.20
C LEU A 18 5.75 -27.90 5.08
N LYS A 19 6.83 -28.04 5.85
CA LYS A 19 7.64 -29.27 5.87
C LYS A 19 6.81 -30.48 6.32
N ILE A 20 5.97 -30.32 7.34
CA ILE A 20 5.11 -31.39 7.84
C ILE A 20 4.08 -31.80 6.78
N ILE A 21 3.37 -30.83 6.19
CA ILE A 21 2.33 -31.10 5.18
C ILE A 21 2.95 -31.74 3.93
N SER A 22 4.14 -31.30 3.51
CA SER A 22 4.82 -31.85 2.34
C SER A 22 5.27 -33.31 2.51
N ALA A 23 5.37 -33.81 3.74
CA ALA A 23 5.73 -35.19 4.04
C ALA A 23 4.54 -36.17 3.97
N LEU A 24 3.32 -35.65 3.83
CA LEU A 24 2.11 -36.46 3.78
C LEU A 24 1.88 -36.96 2.34
N ASP A 25 1.70 -38.28 2.19
CA ASP A 25 1.59 -38.98 0.91
C ASP A 25 0.34 -38.61 0.08
N PHE A 26 -0.69 -38.07 0.73
CA PHE A 26 -1.92 -37.61 0.08
C PHE A 26 -1.88 -36.15 -0.39
N VAL A 27 -0.81 -35.41 -0.09
CA VAL A 27 -0.65 -34.00 -0.49
C VAL A 27 0.05 -33.94 -1.84
N LYS A 28 -0.66 -33.47 -2.86
CA LYS A 28 -0.12 -33.36 -4.23
C LYS A 28 0.68 -32.08 -4.48
N SER A 29 0.28 -30.98 -3.86
CA SER A 29 0.95 -29.68 -3.99
C SER A 29 0.73 -28.84 -2.74
N VAL A 30 1.75 -28.04 -2.39
CA VAL A 30 1.71 -27.03 -1.33
C VAL A 30 2.17 -25.72 -1.96
N GLU A 31 1.33 -24.70 -1.90
CA GLU A 31 1.62 -23.37 -2.42
C GLU A 31 1.63 -22.37 -1.27
N VAL A 32 2.72 -21.60 -1.16
CA VAL A 32 2.79 -20.47 -0.24
C VAL A 32 2.46 -19.22 -1.05
N VAL A 33 1.29 -18.67 -0.78
CA VAL A 33 0.95 -17.34 -1.26
C VAL A 33 1.37 -16.37 -0.18
N GLU A 34 2.51 -15.72 -0.37
CA GLU A 34 2.82 -14.55 0.43
C GLU A 34 1.87 -13.44 0.00
N ASP A 35 1.04 -12.97 0.95
CA ASP A 35 0.33 -11.72 0.78
C ASP A 35 1.39 -10.63 0.74
N ASN A 36 1.89 -10.33 -0.47
CA ASN A 36 2.57 -9.08 -0.78
C ASN A 36 1.54 -7.95 -0.76
N ASN A 37 0.82 -7.83 0.36
CA ASN A 37 0.32 -6.56 0.83
C ASN A 37 1.54 -5.74 1.29
N ASN A 38 2.47 -5.49 0.36
CA ASN A 38 2.91 -4.13 0.18
C ASN A 38 1.60 -3.39 -0.06
N ILE A 39 1.03 -2.87 1.02
CA ILE A 39 0.49 -1.53 0.95
C ILE A 39 1.67 -0.76 0.38
N ALA A 40 1.74 -0.69 -0.96
CA ALA A 40 2.39 0.42 -1.57
C ALA A 40 1.73 1.57 -0.85
N ASP A 41 2.50 2.23 0.01
CA ASP A 41 2.32 3.65 0.20
C ASP A 41 2.34 4.20 -1.22
N SER A 42 1.18 4.14 -1.89
CA SER A 42 0.82 5.13 -2.86
C SER A 42 0.59 6.36 -2.02
N GLU A 43 1.69 6.90 -1.50
CA GLU A 43 1.92 8.32 -1.58
C GLU A 43 1.70 8.63 -3.06
N GLN A 44 0.43 8.80 -3.43
CA GLN A 44 0.06 9.57 -4.60
C GLN A 44 0.89 10.84 -4.43
N ASP A 45 1.77 11.12 -5.39
CA ASP A 45 2.69 12.23 -5.25
C ASP A 45 1.83 13.44 -4.89
N PHE A 46 2.21 14.19 -3.85
CA PHE A 46 1.38 15.29 -3.34
C PHE A 46 0.92 16.25 -4.46
N PHE A 47 1.71 16.32 -5.55
CA PHE A 47 1.42 17.07 -6.75
C PHE A 47 0.47 16.40 -7.76
N ASP A 48 0.28 15.08 -7.73
CA ASP A 48 -0.79 14.38 -8.47
C ASP A 48 -2.18 14.86 -8.01
N LEU A 49 -2.29 15.23 -6.73
CA LEU A 49 -3.51 15.82 -6.15
C LEU A 49 -3.63 17.33 -6.44
N ALA A 50 -2.58 17.97 -6.96
CA ALA A 50 -2.57 19.40 -7.25
C ALA A 50 -3.23 19.77 -8.59
N GLY A 51 -3.91 18.82 -9.26
CA GLY A 51 -4.64 19.07 -10.52
C GLY A 51 -5.69 20.18 -10.43
N ILE A 52 -6.24 20.45 -9.23
CA ILE A 52 -7.15 21.59 -9.00
C ILE A 52 -6.48 22.96 -9.23
N TRP A 53 -5.15 22.99 -9.30
CA TRP A 53 -4.33 24.19 -9.48
C TRP A 53 -3.71 24.30 -10.88
N GLU A 54 -3.86 23.29 -11.76
CA GLU A 54 -3.21 23.20 -13.08
C GLU A 54 -3.46 24.42 -13.98
N ASN A 55 -4.64 25.03 -13.88
CA ASN A 55 -5.04 26.20 -14.68
C ASN A 55 -5.07 27.51 -13.88
N ARG A 56 -4.45 27.55 -12.70
CA ARG A 56 -4.35 28.77 -11.90
C ARG A 56 -2.93 29.32 -11.94
N ASP A 57 -2.80 30.60 -12.29
CA ASP A 57 -1.52 31.31 -12.22
C ASP A 57 -1.21 31.68 -10.76
N ILE A 58 -0.56 30.74 -10.07
CA ILE A 58 -0.25 30.86 -8.65
C ILE A 58 1.25 30.96 -8.46
N SER A 59 1.67 32.13 -8.00
CA SER A 59 3.04 32.36 -7.56
C SER A 59 3.07 32.49 -6.03
N THR A 60 4.24 32.26 -5.44
CA THR A 60 4.41 32.49 -3.99
C THR A 60 4.14 33.95 -3.62
N GLN A 61 4.29 34.89 -4.56
CA GLN A 61 3.98 36.30 -4.36
C GLN A 61 2.46 36.55 -4.31
N SER A 62 1.67 35.94 -5.21
CA SER A 62 0.21 36.11 -5.23
C SER A 62 -0.45 35.51 -3.99
N ILE A 63 -0.01 34.32 -3.54
CA ILE A 63 -0.48 33.70 -2.29
C ILE A 63 -0.21 34.62 -1.10
N ARG A 64 1.01 35.19 -1.00
CA ARG A 64 1.37 36.07 0.13
C ARG A 64 0.51 37.34 0.15
N GLN A 65 0.23 37.93 -1.01
CA GLN A 65 -0.62 39.12 -1.11
C GLN A 65 -2.07 38.83 -0.68
N GLU A 66 -2.61 37.67 -1.03
CA GLU A 66 -3.97 37.29 -0.66
C GLU A 66 -4.08 36.87 0.82
N ALA A 67 -3.09 36.13 1.31
CA ALA A 67 -3.05 35.65 2.70
C ALA A 67 -2.81 36.79 3.70
N TRP A 68 -1.97 37.76 3.35
CA TRP A 68 -1.81 38.99 4.11
C TRP A 68 -2.61 40.10 3.44
N ARG A 69 -3.93 40.10 3.66
CA ARG A 69 -4.73 41.33 3.55
C ARG A 69 -4.13 42.37 4.49
N THR A 70 -3.22 43.18 3.99
CA THR A 70 -2.93 44.46 4.63
C THR A 70 -4.16 45.29 4.35
N GLU A 71 -5.04 45.41 5.35
CA GLU A 71 -6.14 46.36 5.34
C GLU A 71 -5.53 47.76 5.22
N ASN A 72 -5.26 48.20 3.99
CA ASN A 72 -5.01 49.61 3.71
C ASN A 72 -6.37 50.28 3.66
N LYS A 73 -6.64 50.99 4.75
CA LYS A 73 -7.75 51.92 4.94
C LYS A 73 -7.66 53.11 3.99
#